data_AF-A0A7M1PW29-F1
#
_entry.id   AF-A0A7M1PW29-F1
#
_cell.length_a   1.000
_cell.length_b   1.000
_cell.length_c   1.000
_cell.angle_alpha   90.00
_cell.angle_beta   90.00
_cell.angle_gamma   90.00
#
_symmetry.space_group_name_H-M   'P 1'
#
loop_
_entity.id
_entity.type
_entity.pdbx_description
1 polymer ?
#
loop_
_entity_poly.entity_id
_entity_poly.type
_entity_poly.pdbx_seq_one_letter_code
_entity_poly.pdbx_strand_id
1 'polypeptide(L)'
;MVKSYAEINSKIAAGEAVIVTADEVLDIVNNVGVKKATELVDVVTTATFGPMCSSGAFLNFGHSDPPIRMTKTFLNNVEAYAGIAAVDSYIGATQLSESNSAYGGAHVICDLIDGKEVHLKASSPGTDCYPTKKLNSTIKLNDLNEAYLFNPRNAYQNYNAAINTSNKDLYTYMGKLGANMNNINYSTSGQLSPLLNDPYYKTIGVGTRIFLAGAEGYVAWHGTQFNSDTQRQDNGIPKSPAATLATIGNLKDMNTRYIRPASFKNYGVSLFVGIGIPIPVLNEEIMSYLSLKDSDIYTSIVDYSVCKGGHPVIKKVSYQQLKSGFVEINNKQIKTHSLTDIKKSQEISELLKQWILNKQFFLQQPIKMFSKNNKVKPMVNYKLG
;
A
#
# COMPACT_ATOMS: atom_id res chain seq x y z
N MET A 1 -8.52 -24.89 19.28
CA MET A 1 -9.64 -24.00 19.65
C MET A 1 -9.86 -23.03 18.49
N VAL A 2 -11.10 -22.71 18.13
CA VAL A 2 -11.41 -21.76 17.04
C VAL A 2 -12.18 -20.58 17.62
N LYS A 3 -11.55 -19.40 17.67
CA LYS A 3 -12.21 -18.14 18.04
C LYS A 3 -12.99 -17.60 16.85
N SER A 4 -14.01 -16.78 17.10
CA SER A 4 -14.78 -16.10 16.05
C SER A 4 -14.58 -14.58 16.08
N TYR A 5 -14.87 -13.90 14.97
CA TYR A 5 -14.88 -12.42 14.93
C TYR A 5 -15.85 -11.84 15.96
N ALA A 6 -17.04 -12.45 16.14
CA ALA A 6 -18.05 -12.01 17.09
C ALA A 6 -17.59 -12.14 18.55
N GLU A 7 -16.90 -13.24 18.86
CA GLU A 7 -16.28 -13.45 20.18
C GLU A 7 -15.20 -12.40 20.45
N ILE A 8 -14.27 -12.20 19.51
CA ILE A 8 -13.19 -11.21 19.66
C ILE A 8 -13.77 -9.80 19.81
N ASN A 9 -14.76 -9.42 19.01
CA ASN A 9 -15.41 -8.11 19.12
C ASN A 9 -16.18 -7.95 20.45
N SER A 10 -16.77 -9.02 20.98
CA SER A 10 -17.39 -9.00 22.32
C SER A 10 -16.34 -8.72 23.40
N LYS A 11 -15.17 -9.35 23.32
CA LYS A 11 -14.04 -9.08 24.23
C LYS A 11 -13.51 -7.65 24.08
N ILE A 12 -13.41 -7.12 22.86
CA ILE A 12 -13.03 -5.71 22.62
C ILE A 12 -14.03 -4.77 23.30
N ALA A 13 -15.33 -5.01 23.13
CA ALA A 13 -16.38 -4.22 23.76
C ALA A 13 -16.31 -4.27 25.29
N ALA A 14 -16.03 -5.45 25.86
CA ALA A 14 -15.83 -5.66 27.30
C ALA A 14 -14.51 -5.05 27.84
N GLY A 15 -13.52 -4.80 26.98
CA GLY A 15 -12.17 -4.39 27.40
C GLY A 15 -11.30 -5.55 27.90
N GLU A 16 -11.65 -6.78 27.50
CA GLU A 16 -10.99 -8.02 27.91
C GLU A 16 -10.07 -8.60 26.82
N ALA A 17 -10.14 -8.06 25.59
CA ALA A 17 -9.36 -8.57 24.47
C ALA A 17 -7.87 -8.30 24.64
N VAL A 18 -7.05 -9.32 24.38
CA VAL A 18 -5.59 -9.17 24.33
C VAL A 18 -5.18 -8.79 22.91
N ILE A 19 -4.77 -7.52 22.75
CA ILE A 19 -4.30 -6.96 21.47
C ILE A 19 -2.82 -6.65 21.58
N VAL A 20 -2.03 -7.17 20.64
CA VAL A 20 -0.58 -6.98 20.59
C VAL A 20 -0.17 -6.58 19.17
N THR A 21 1.04 -6.04 19.01
CA THR A 21 1.63 -5.79 17.70
C THR A 21 2.32 -7.04 17.15
N ALA A 22 2.59 -7.07 15.85
CA ALA A 22 3.35 -8.14 15.20
C ALA A 22 4.80 -8.25 15.70
N ASP A 23 5.36 -7.22 16.32
CA ASP A 23 6.66 -7.35 17.00
C ASP A 23 6.50 -8.03 18.37
N GLU A 24 5.49 -7.63 19.16
CA GLU A 24 5.23 -8.17 20.51
C GLU A 24 4.79 -9.65 20.49
N VAL A 25 4.05 -10.09 19.47
CA VAL A 25 3.56 -11.48 19.39
C VAL A 25 4.71 -12.49 19.30
N LEU A 26 5.84 -12.11 18.70
CA LEU A 26 7.00 -13.00 18.55
C LEU A 26 7.60 -13.36 19.90
N ASP A 27 7.68 -12.41 20.83
CA ASP A 27 8.18 -12.65 22.18
C ASP A 27 7.22 -13.55 22.98
N ILE A 28 5.91 -13.34 22.83
CA ILE A 28 4.89 -14.19 23.45
C ILE A 28 5.04 -15.63 22.96
N VAL A 29 5.14 -15.84 21.65
CA VAL A 29 5.27 -17.18 21.06
C VAL A 29 6.59 -17.84 21.47
N ASN A 30 7.69 -17.10 21.54
CA ASN A 30 8.97 -17.65 22.03
C ASN A 30 8.87 -18.12 23.48
N ASN A 31 8.09 -17.43 24.32
CA ASN A 31 7.98 -17.74 25.75
C ASN A 31 6.99 -18.86 26.05
N VAL A 32 5.83 -18.91 25.39
CA VAL A 32 4.74 -19.83 25.73
C VAL A 32 4.38 -20.83 24.62
N GLY A 33 4.95 -20.68 23.43
CA GLY A 33 4.65 -21.49 22.26
C GLY A 33 3.35 -21.11 21.53
N VAL A 34 3.23 -21.53 20.27
CA VAL A 34 2.13 -21.18 19.35
C VAL A 34 0.76 -21.52 19.94
N LYS A 35 0.60 -22.71 20.52
CA LYS A 35 -0.67 -23.16 21.08
C LYS A 35 -1.15 -22.24 22.21
N LYS A 36 -0.27 -21.93 23.17
CA LYS A 36 -0.66 -21.09 24.31
C LYS A 36 -0.83 -19.63 23.90
N ALA A 37 0.00 -19.12 22.99
CA ALA A 37 -0.16 -17.79 22.42
C ALA A 37 -1.52 -17.62 21.72
N THR A 38 -1.99 -18.66 21.02
CA THR A 38 -3.31 -18.67 20.36
C THR A 38 -4.47 -18.50 21.36
N GLU A 39 -4.37 -19.14 22.52
CA GLU A 39 -5.37 -19.00 23.58
C GLU A 39 -5.36 -17.58 24.15
N LEU A 40 -4.17 -17.04 24.41
CA LEU A 40 -3.97 -15.75 25.07
C LEU A 40 -4.30 -14.55 24.19
N VAL A 41 -3.80 -14.50 22.96
CA VAL A 41 -3.89 -13.33 22.08
C VAL A 41 -5.15 -13.39 21.25
N ASP A 42 -5.89 -12.28 21.17
CA ASP A 42 -7.10 -12.18 20.35
C ASP A 42 -6.83 -11.47 19.02
N VAL A 43 -5.96 -10.45 19.01
CA VAL A 43 -5.65 -9.66 17.81
C VAL A 43 -4.16 -9.34 17.73
N VAL A 44 -3.59 -9.46 16.53
CA VAL A 44 -2.25 -8.95 16.21
C VAL A 44 -2.35 -7.82 15.20
N THR A 45 -1.84 -6.63 15.53
CA THR A 45 -1.80 -5.51 14.60
C THR A 45 -0.55 -5.56 13.73
N THR A 46 -0.75 -5.34 12.44
CA THR A 46 0.29 -5.35 11.40
C THR A 46 0.27 -4.03 10.65
N ALA A 47 1.38 -3.65 10.02
CA ALA A 47 1.47 -2.38 9.31
C ALA A 47 2.57 -2.32 8.26
N THR A 48 2.41 -1.38 7.33
CA THR A 48 3.44 -0.94 6.39
C THR A 48 3.29 0.53 6.08
N PHE A 49 4.42 1.23 5.92
CA PHE A 49 4.49 2.59 5.39
C PHE A 49 5.58 2.66 4.34
N GLY A 50 5.20 2.69 3.07
CA GLY A 50 6.14 2.67 1.96
C GLY A 50 5.56 3.31 0.70
N PRO A 51 6.38 3.41 -0.37
CA PRO A 51 5.94 3.99 -1.62
C PRO A 51 4.92 3.09 -2.32
N MET A 52 3.73 3.64 -2.51
CA MET A 52 2.57 3.01 -3.12
C MET A 52 2.16 3.82 -4.36
N CYS A 53 2.91 3.68 -5.46
CA CYS A 53 2.67 4.47 -6.67
C CYS A 53 1.29 4.23 -7.30
N SER A 54 0.72 3.05 -7.12
CA SER A 54 -0.63 2.71 -7.57
C SER A 54 -1.69 3.19 -6.60
N SER A 55 -1.78 4.51 -6.50
CA SER A 55 -2.69 5.25 -5.63
C SER A 55 -3.30 6.42 -6.39
N GLY A 56 -4.43 6.93 -5.90
CA GLY A 56 -5.11 8.07 -6.50
C GLY A 56 -6.38 8.42 -5.75
N ALA A 57 -7.07 9.47 -6.19
CA ALA A 57 -8.27 9.95 -5.54
C ALA A 57 -9.39 10.24 -6.53
N PHE A 58 -10.61 9.90 -6.14
CA PHE A 58 -11.82 10.41 -6.78
C PHE A 58 -12.24 11.68 -6.06
N LEU A 59 -12.61 12.69 -6.85
CA LEU A 59 -12.98 14.02 -6.38
C LEU A 59 -14.27 14.44 -7.10
N ASN A 60 -15.24 14.91 -6.32
CA ASN A 60 -16.46 15.53 -6.83
C ASN A 60 -16.48 17.02 -6.46
N PHE A 61 -16.45 17.88 -7.47
CA PHE A 61 -16.29 19.33 -7.29
C PHE A 61 -17.60 20.09 -7.08
N GLY A 62 -18.75 19.44 -7.29
CA GLY A 62 -20.02 20.14 -7.44
C GLY A 62 -20.11 20.96 -8.73
N HIS A 63 -21.32 21.40 -9.08
CA HIS A 63 -21.53 22.24 -10.25
C HIS A 63 -21.21 23.70 -9.95
N SER A 64 -20.59 24.38 -10.93
CA SER A 64 -20.64 25.83 -11.02
C SER A 64 -22.05 26.32 -11.36
N ASP A 65 -22.29 27.62 -11.24
CA ASP A 65 -23.49 28.26 -11.76
C ASP A 65 -23.09 29.31 -12.82
N PRO A 66 -23.42 29.12 -14.11
CA PRO A 66 -24.15 28.00 -14.70
C PRO A 66 -23.39 26.65 -14.67
N PRO A 67 -24.08 25.49 -14.80
CA PRO A 67 -23.46 24.17 -14.63
C PRO A 67 -22.46 23.81 -15.75
N ILE A 68 -21.45 23.03 -15.37
CA ILE A 68 -20.40 22.52 -16.27
C ILE A 68 -20.37 20.99 -16.29
N ARG A 69 -20.09 20.43 -17.47
CA ARG A 69 -19.65 19.04 -17.66
C ARG A 69 -18.17 19.05 -18.02
N MET A 70 -17.31 18.80 -17.05
CA MET A 70 -15.86 18.82 -17.20
C MET A 70 -15.41 17.68 -18.12
N THR A 71 -14.68 18.02 -19.19
CA THR A 71 -14.09 17.05 -20.13
C THR A 71 -12.57 17.02 -20.08
N LYS A 72 -11.96 18.08 -19.55
CA LYS A 72 -10.55 18.14 -19.14
C LYS A 72 -10.47 18.90 -17.84
N THR A 73 -9.74 18.37 -16.87
CA THR A 73 -9.62 18.91 -15.53
C THR A 73 -8.15 18.93 -15.11
N PHE A 74 -7.71 20.04 -14.51
CA PHE A 74 -6.38 20.19 -13.95
C PHE A 74 -6.46 20.74 -12.54
N LEU A 75 -5.65 20.18 -11.65
CA LEU A 75 -5.47 20.59 -10.26
C LEU A 75 -4.01 20.99 -10.06
N ASN A 76 -3.72 22.27 -9.81
CA ASN A 76 -2.33 22.79 -9.77
C ASN A 76 -1.48 22.37 -10.99
N ASN A 77 -2.08 22.47 -12.19
CA ASN A 77 -1.51 22.01 -13.48
C ASN A 77 -1.15 20.51 -13.51
N VAL A 78 -1.74 19.68 -12.65
CA VAL A 78 -1.72 18.22 -12.74
C VAL A 78 -3.03 17.77 -13.36
N GLU A 79 -2.96 17.03 -14.46
CA GLU A 79 -4.16 16.49 -15.09
C GLU A 79 -4.90 15.55 -14.13
N ALA A 80 -6.21 15.74 -13.99
CA ALA A 80 -7.09 14.79 -13.35
C ALA A 80 -8.00 14.20 -14.44
N TYR A 81 -8.08 12.88 -14.51
CA TYR A 81 -8.87 12.20 -15.53
C TYR A 81 -10.34 12.57 -15.35
N ALA A 82 -10.83 13.37 -16.30
CA ALA A 82 -12.24 13.66 -16.49
C ALA A 82 -12.90 12.54 -17.33
N GLY A 83 -14.22 12.53 -17.39
CA GLY A 83 -14.96 11.50 -18.13
C GLY A 83 -15.55 10.39 -17.26
N ILE A 84 -15.44 10.51 -15.93
CA ILE A 84 -16.20 9.69 -14.99
C ILE A 84 -17.67 10.14 -14.97
N ALA A 85 -17.91 11.44 -14.77
CA ALA A 85 -19.22 12.09 -14.87
C ALA A 85 -19.01 13.62 -15.03
N ALA A 86 -20.04 14.43 -14.78
CA ALA A 86 -20.02 15.85 -15.13
C ALA A 86 -19.05 16.69 -14.29
N VAL A 87 -18.91 16.39 -12.99
CA VAL A 87 -18.05 17.16 -12.06
C VAL A 87 -17.18 16.23 -11.22
N ASP A 88 -16.96 15.03 -11.74
CA ASP A 88 -16.15 13.97 -11.12
C ASP A 88 -14.83 13.83 -11.85
N SER A 89 -13.75 13.66 -11.12
CA SER A 89 -12.43 13.38 -11.71
C SER A 89 -11.64 12.39 -10.86
N TYR A 90 -10.75 11.65 -11.52
CA TYR A 90 -9.78 10.79 -10.85
C TYR A 90 -8.36 11.33 -11.03
N ILE A 91 -7.69 11.68 -9.95
CA ILE A 91 -6.29 12.11 -9.96
C ILE A 91 -5.37 10.97 -9.55
N GLY A 92 -4.52 10.51 -10.47
CA GLY A 92 -3.52 9.49 -10.21
C GLY A 92 -2.32 10.07 -9.46
N ALA A 93 -1.84 9.39 -8.42
CA ALA A 93 -0.73 9.88 -7.59
C ALA A 93 0.56 10.16 -8.39
N THR A 94 0.81 9.38 -9.45
CA THR A 94 2.01 9.51 -10.30
C THR A 94 1.84 10.50 -11.45
N GLN A 95 0.66 11.08 -11.65
CA GLN A 95 0.45 12.05 -12.71
C GLN A 95 1.30 13.29 -12.43
N LEU A 96 2.15 13.68 -13.38
CA LEU A 96 3.07 14.81 -13.20
C LEU A 96 2.36 16.13 -13.48
N SER A 97 2.83 17.19 -12.83
CA SER A 97 2.46 18.56 -13.22
C SER A 97 3.09 18.93 -14.54
N GLU A 98 2.35 19.62 -15.40
CA GLU A 98 2.86 20.19 -16.65
C GLU A 98 3.93 21.26 -16.42
N SER A 99 3.92 21.88 -15.24
CA SER A 99 4.83 22.99 -14.88
C SER A 99 6.03 22.57 -14.01
N ASN A 100 5.99 21.40 -13.36
CA ASN A 100 7.04 20.98 -12.42
C ASN A 100 7.11 19.46 -12.30
N SER A 101 8.18 18.84 -12.80
CA SER A 101 8.36 17.39 -12.76
C SER A 101 8.55 16.79 -11.36
N ALA A 102 8.84 17.61 -10.35
CA ALA A 102 8.91 17.21 -8.95
C ALA A 102 7.57 17.35 -8.21
N TYR A 103 6.52 17.86 -8.86
CA TYR A 103 5.16 17.96 -8.32
C TYR A 103 4.19 17.11 -9.17
N GLY A 104 3.14 16.58 -8.55
CA GLY A 104 2.22 15.68 -9.22
C GLY A 104 0.99 15.35 -8.38
N GLY A 105 0.21 14.36 -8.80
CA GLY A 105 -1.06 14.01 -8.16
C GLY A 105 -0.91 13.66 -6.69
N ALA A 106 0.18 12.99 -6.28
CA ALA A 106 0.47 12.73 -4.88
C ALA A 106 0.56 14.02 -4.04
N HIS A 107 1.13 15.08 -4.62
CA HIS A 107 1.27 16.37 -3.95
C HIS A 107 -0.08 17.07 -3.86
N VAL A 108 -0.88 17.08 -4.94
CA VAL A 108 -2.25 17.61 -4.91
C VAL A 108 -3.10 16.93 -3.85
N ILE A 109 -3.05 15.60 -3.78
CA ILE A 109 -3.78 14.81 -2.78
C ILE A 109 -3.37 15.23 -1.36
N CYS A 110 -2.07 15.29 -1.08
CA CYS A 110 -1.59 15.69 0.25
C CYS A 110 -1.84 17.18 0.56
N ASP A 111 -1.77 18.06 -0.43
CA ASP A 111 -2.09 19.48 -0.26
C ASP A 111 -3.58 19.67 0.11
N LEU A 112 -4.48 18.89 -0.51
CA LEU A 112 -5.90 18.87 -0.12
C LEU A 112 -6.07 18.39 1.33
N ILE A 113 -5.42 17.29 1.73
CA ILE A 113 -5.48 16.77 3.11
C ILE A 113 -4.94 17.79 4.12
N ASP A 114 -3.87 18.52 3.77
CA ASP A 114 -3.31 19.62 4.59
C ASP A 114 -4.22 20.88 4.62
N GLY A 115 -5.37 20.86 3.94
CA GLY A 115 -6.30 21.99 3.87
C GLY A 115 -5.81 23.15 2.99
N LYS A 116 -4.81 22.92 2.14
CA LYS A 116 -4.28 23.93 1.23
C LYS A 116 -5.22 24.17 0.06
N GLU A 117 -5.07 25.35 -0.52
CA GLU A 117 -5.76 25.76 -1.72
C GLU A 117 -5.17 25.08 -2.96
N VAL A 118 -6.04 24.53 -3.80
CA VAL A 118 -5.69 23.88 -5.06
C VAL A 118 -6.41 24.58 -6.19
N HIS A 119 -5.65 24.95 -7.23
CA HIS A 119 -6.17 25.63 -8.41
C HIS A 119 -6.85 24.64 -9.35
N LEU A 120 -8.15 24.81 -9.56
CA LEU A 120 -8.99 24.02 -10.46
C LEU A 120 -9.14 24.75 -11.80
N LYS A 121 -8.67 24.12 -12.87
CA LYS A 121 -9.00 24.51 -14.25
C LYS A 121 -9.79 23.39 -14.91
N ALA A 122 -10.95 23.71 -15.48
CA ALA A 122 -11.71 22.75 -16.26
C ALA A 122 -12.16 23.35 -17.60
N SER A 123 -12.27 22.49 -18.61
CA SER A 123 -12.86 22.85 -19.90
C SER A 123 -13.90 21.83 -20.37
N SER A 124 -14.86 22.34 -21.12
CA SER A 124 -16.01 21.62 -21.65
C SER A 124 -16.33 22.13 -23.06
N PRO A 125 -16.80 21.27 -23.98
CA PRO A 125 -17.40 21.75 -25.23
C PRO A 125 -18.66 22.60 -25.01
N GLY A 126 -19.32 22.44 -23.85
CA GLY A 126 -20.63 23.02 -23.54
C GLY A 126 -21.78 22.22 -24.17
N THR A 127 -22.90 22.14 -23.47
CA THR A 127 -24.16 21.52 -23.94
C THR A 127 -25.35 22.32 -23.39
N ASP A 128 -26.56 22.03 -23.85
CA ASP A 128 -27.77 22.71 -23.34
C ASP A 128 -27.94 22.56 -21.82
N CYS A 129 -27.68 21.36 -21.27
CA CYS A 129 -27.73 21.12 -19.82
C CYS A 129 -26.50 21.65 -19.04
N TYR A 130 -25.41 21.97 -19.75
CA TYR A 130 -24.11 22.32 -19.16
C TYR A 130 -23.45 23.42 -20.00
N PRO A 131 -23.99 24.65 -19.98
CA PRO A 131 -23.57 25.69 -20.92
C PRO A 131 -22.16 26.22 -20.64
N THR A 132 -21.64 26.06 -19.42
CA THR A 132 -20.32 26.56 -19.03
C THR A 132 -19.20 25.80 -19.74
N LYS A 133 -18.37 26.52 -20.50
CA LYS A 133 -17.28 25.93 -21.31
C LYS A 133 -15.91 25.95 -20.63
N LYS A 134 -15.70 26.86 -19.69
CA LYS A 134 -14.43 27.02 -18.96
C LYS A 134 -14.73 27.35 -17.51
N LEU A 135 -13.98 26.74 -16.61
CA LEU A 135 -13.97 27.03 -15.19
C LEU A 135 -12.54 27.26 -14.74
N ASN A 136 -12.34 28.29 -13.92
CA ASN A 136 -11.08 28.62 -13.29
C ASN A 136 -11.42 29.05 -11.85
N SER A 137 -11.01 28.24 -10.87
CA SER A 137 -11.37 28.43 -9.47
C SER A 137 -10.24 27.95 -8.56
N THR A 138 -10.38 28.24 -7.27
CA THR A 138 -9.55 27.69 -6.20
C THR A 138 -10.46 26.91 -5.26
N ILE A 139 -10.04 25.71 -4.87
CA ILE A 139 -10.79 24.80 -4.01
C ILE A 139 -9.94 24.32 -2.83
N LYS A 140 -10.60 23.96 -1.74
CA LYS A 140 -10.08 23.19 -0.62
C LYS A 140 -10.79 21.85 -0.53
N LEU A 141 -10.25 20.93 0.26
CA LEU A 141 -10.87 19.62 0.49
C LEU A 141 -12.29 19.71 1.05
N ASN A 142 -12.57 20.71 1.89
CA ASN A 142 -13.89 20.92 2.49
C ASN A 142 -14.93 21.47 1.51
N ASP A 143 -14.51 22.01 0.36
CA ASP A 143 -15.43 22.49 -0.67
C ASP A 143 -15.94 21.36 -1.57
N LEU A 144 -15.29 20.19 -1.52
CA LEU A 144 -15.66 19.02 -2.32
C LEU A 144 -16.84 18.29 -1.70
N ASN A 145 -17.80 17.87 -2.53
CA ASN A 145 -18.90 17.01 -2.07
C ASN A 145 -18.33 15.68 -1.57
N GLU A 146 -17.56 15.02 -2.42
CA GLU A 146 -16.94 13.72 -2.15
C GLU A 146 -15.46 13.76 -2.50
N ALA A 147 -14.65 13.14 -1.64
CA ALA A 147 -13.22 13.03 -1.84
C ALA A 147 -12.73 11.75 -1.15
N TYR A 148 -12.38 10.74 -1.93
CA TYR A 148 -11.89 9.48 -1.37
C TYR A 148 -10.67 8.96 -2.12
N LEU A 149 -9.74 8.40 -1.35
CA LEU A 149 -8.55 7.74 -1.84
C LEU A 149 -8.99 6.37 -2.35
N PHE A 150 -8.66 6.05 -3.60
CA PHE A 150 -8.83 4.72 -4.15
C PHE A 150 -7.50 4.23 -4.71
N ASN A 151 -6.93 3.25 -4.03
CA ASN A 151 -5.64 2.70 -4.40
C ASN A 151 -5.85 1.33 -5.03
N PRO A 152 -5.71 1.18 -6.36
CA PRO A 152 -6.00 -0.08 -7.03
C PRO A 152 -4.97 -1.19 -6.72
N ARG A 153 -3.82 -0.87 -6.11
CA ARG A 153 -2.76 -1.86 -5.83
C ARG A 153 -1.79 -1.35 -4.76
N ASN A 154 -1.91 -1.84 -3.54
CA ASN A 154 -1.07 -1.50 -2.38
C ASN A 154 -0.67 -2.76 -1.60
N ALA A 155 0.13 -2.59 -0.54
CA ALA A 155 0.53 -3.63 0.41
C ALA A 155 1.04 -4.91 -0.27
N TYR A 156 1.92 -4.77 -1.26
CA TYR A 156 2.40 -5.89 -2.08
C TYR A 156 3.04 -7.01 -1.23
N GLN A 157 2.63 -8.25 -1.46
CA GLN A 157 3.13 -9.43 -0.78
C GLN A 157 4.48 -9.88 -1.37
N ASN A 158 5.49 -9.92 -0.50
CA ASN A 158 6.86 -10.37 -0.75
C ASN A 158 7.50 -9.85 -2.06
N TYR A 159 7.69 -8.54 -2.13
CA TYR A 159 8.33 -7.91 -3.28
C TYR A 159 9.84 -8.23 -3.37
N ASN A 160 10.40 -8.13 -4.58
CA ASN A 160 11.83 -8.36 -4.82
C ASN A 160 12.70 -7.21 -4.26
N ALA A 161 13.95 -7.53 -3.93
CA ALA A 161 15.00 -6.55 -3.73
C ALA A 161 15.69 -6.24 -5.08
N ALA A 162 16.17 -5.01 -5.25
CA ALA A 162 16.68 -4.50 -6.51
C ALA A 162 18.19 -4.21 -6.41
N ILE A 163 18.95 -4.66 -7.40
CA ILE A 163 20.38 -4.34 -7.57
C ILE A 163 20.65 -3.94 -9.01
N ASN A 164 21.80 -3.33 -9.28
CA ASN A 164 22.24 -2.94 -10.62
C ASN A 164 23.65 -3.45 -10.89
N THR A 165 23.82 -4.41 -11.82
CA THR A 165 25.17 -4.91 -12.17
C THR A 165 25.85 -4.13 -13.29
N SER A 166 25.13 -3.22 -13.97
CA SER A 166 25.68 -2.44 -15.08
C SER A 166 26.65 -1.34 -14.62
N ASN A 167 27.39 -0.78 -15.58
CA ASN A 167 28.37 0.28 -15.35
C ASN A 167 27.76 1.70 -15.27
N LYS A 168 26.44 1.84 -15.30
CA LYS A 168 25.74 3.13 -15.21
C LYS A 168 24.72 3.14 -14.09
N ASP A 169 24.48 4.30 -13.50
CA ASP A 169 23.43 4.47 -12.50
C ASP A 169 22.03 4.26 -13.12
N LEU A 170 21.15 3.58 -12.40
CA LEU A 170 19.75 3.43 -12.74
C LEU A 170 18.87 4.25 -11.79
N TYR A 171 17.84 4.87 -12.35
CA TYR A 171 16.84 5.65 -11.64
C TYR A 171 15.48 4.97 -11.80
N THR A 172 14.94 4.44 -10.69
CA THR A 172 13.80 3.51 -10.72
C THR A 172 12.77 3.88 -9.65
N TYR A 173 11.61 3.21 -9.65
CA TYR A 173 10.65 3.30 -8.54
C TYR A 173 11.21 2.76 -7.23
N MET A 174 12.27 1.94 -7.29
CA MET A 174 13.00 1.48 -6.13
C MET A 174 14.04 2.50 -5.64
N GLY A 175 14.06 3.71 -6.21
CA GLY A 175 15.09 4.72 -5.97
C GLY A 175 16.30 4.56 -6.90
N LYS A 176 17.40 5.25 -6.56
CA LYS A 176 18.67 5.15 -7.29
C LYS A 176 19.34 3.81 -6.99
N LEU A 177 19.72 3.09 -8.04
CA LEU A 177 20.58 1.91 -7.97
C LEU A 177 21.91 2.25 -8.64
N GLY A 178 22.95 2.43 -7.84
CA GLY A 178 24.27 2.81 -8.32
C GLY A 178 24.94 1.72 -9.15
N ALA A 179 25.78 2.13 -10.08
CA ALA A 179 26.54 1.24 -10.96
C ALA A 179 27.36 0.18 -10.18
N ASN A 180 27.64 -0.95 -10.83
CA ASN A 180 28.55 -2.00 -10.34
C ASN A 180 28.18 -2.53 -8.95
N MET A 181 26.89 -2.78 -8.73
CA MET A 181 26.35 -3.33 -7.49
C MET A 181 26.61 -2.43 -6.27
N ASN A 182 26.51 -1.11 -6.44
CA ASN A 182 26.81 -0.16 -5.37
C ASN A 182 25.86 -0.27 -4.16
N ASN A 183 24.58 -0.55 -4.41
CA ASN A 183 23.56 -0.68 -3.38
C ASN A 183 22.45 -1.65 -3.79
N ILE A 184 21.72 -2.12 -2.78
CA ILE A 184 20.50 -2.91 -2.90
C ILE A 184 19.35 -2.13 -2.27
N ASN A 185 18.25 -1.94 -3.00
CA ASN A 185 17.05 -1.31 -2.43
C ASN A 185 15.93 -2.34 -2.31
N TYR A 186 15.14 -2.27 -1.25
CA TYR A 186 14.00 -3.16 -1.03
C TYR A 186 12.82 -2.40 -0.40
N SER A 187 11.61 -2.94 -0.49
CA SER A 187 10.41 -2.32 0.09
C SER A 187 9.53 -3.38 0.75
N THR A 188 9.67 -3.51 2.06
CA THR A 188 8.78 -4.30 2.92
C THR A 188 8.94 -3.86 4.37
N SER A 189 7.94 -4.11 5.20
CA SER A 189 8.07 -4.04 6.66
C SER A 189 8.48 -5.38 7.29
N GLY A 190 8.62 -6.44 6.47
CA GLY A 190 9.06 -7.77 6.92
C GLY A 190 8.01 -8.42 7.81
N GLN A 191 8.40 -8.85 9.01
CA GLN A 191 7.50 -9.44 10.02
C GLN A 191 6.32 -8.54 10.42
N LEU A 192 6.38 -7.22 10.18
CA LEU A 192 5.25 -6.31 10.40
C LEU A 192 4.23 -6.29 9.26
N SER A 193 4.56 -6.87 8.09
CA SER A 193 3.76 -6.71 6.87
C SER A 193 2.43 -7.45 6.95
N PRO A 194 1.28 -6.80 6.65
CA PRO A 194 -0.02 -7.45 6.72
C PRO A 194 -0.16 -8.73 5.90
N LEU A 195 0.22 -8.69 4.62
CA LEU A 195 0.08 -9.87 3.74
C LEU A 195 1.14 -10.96 4.00
N LEU A 196 2.23 -10.66 4.71
CA LEU A 196 3.17 -11.70 5.14
C LEU A 196 2.66 -12.44 6.38
N ASN A 197 1.91 -11.75 7.24
CA ASN A 197 1.24 -12.29 8.42
C ASN A 197 -0.07 -13.03 8.11
N ASP A 198 -0.66 -12.79 6.93
CA ASP A 198 -1.78 -13.58 6.41
C ASP A 198 -1.45 -14.12 5.00
N PRO A 199 -0.50 -15.07 4.90
CA PRO A 199 0.10 -15.43 3.62
C PRO A 199 -0.90 -16.00 2.61
N TYR A 200 -1.97 -16.61 3.10
CA TYR A 200 -3.03 -17.23 2.30
C TYR A 200 -4.34 -16.44 2.30
N TYR A 201 -4.32 -15.21 2.84
CA TYR A 201 -5.49 -14.31 2.90
C TYR A 201 -6.68 -15.04 3.56
N LYS A 202 -6.45 -15.65 4.73
CA LYS A 202 -7.48 -16.36 5.52
C LYS A 202 -8.32 -15.42 6.36
N THR A 203 -7.80 -14.22 6.62
CA THR A 203 -8.45 -13.17 7.42
C THR A 203 -8.62 -11.88 6.63
N ILE A 204 -7.81 -11.65 5.59
CA ILE A 204 -7.89 -10.47 4.73
C ILE A 204 -8.66 -10.82 3.45
N GLY A 205 -9.73 -10.07 3.20
CA GLY A 205 -10.53 -10.13 1.98
C GLY A 205 -11.31 -8.83 1.73
N VAL A 206 -12.25 -8.86 0.79
CA VAL A 206 -13.10 -7.70 0.49
C VAL A 206 -13.93 -7.34 1.71
N GLY A 207 -13.96 -6.04 2.05
CA GLY A 207 -14.68 -5.51 3.21
C GLY A 207 -13.88 -5.57 4.52
N THR A 208 -12.65 -6.06 4.52
CA THR A 208 -11.77 -5.97 5.70
C THR A 208 -11.58 -4.51 6.06
N ARG A 209 -11.93 -4.14 7.30
CA ARG A 209 -11.70 -2.80 7.86
C ARG A 209 -10.22 -2.64 8.18
N ILE A 210 -9.64 -1.51 7.83
CA ILE A 210 -8.20 -1.24 7.95
C ILE A 210 -7.93 0.18 8.46
N PHE A 211 -6.72 0.40 8.98
CA PHE A 211 -6.12 1.72 9.05
C PHE A 211 -5.59 2.09 7.67
N LEU A 212 -5.98 3.25 7.14
CA LEU A 212 -5.50 3.78 5.87
C LEU A 212 -5.18 5.27 6.02
N ALA A 213 -3.89 5.61 5.96
CA ALA A 213 -3.41 6.98 5.93
C ALA A 213 -3.92 7.87 7.10
N GLY A 214 -4.04 7.31 8.30
CA GLY A 214 -4.52 8.05 9.48
C GLY A 214 -6.02 7.98 9.70
N ALA A 215 -6.76 7.42 8.74
CA ALA A 215 -8.20 7.24 8.80
C ALA A 215 -8.57 5.75 8.85
N GLU A 216 -9.85 5.50 9.05
CA GLU A 216 -10.45 4.22 8.72
C GLU A 216 -10.56 4.06 7.19
N GLY A 217 -10.29 2.84 6.71
CA GLY A 217 -10.53 2.46 5.33
C GLY A 217 -10.94 1.00 5.23
N TYR A 218 -11.04 0.54 3.98
CA TYR A 218 -11.47 -0.81 3.66
C TYR A 218 -10.63 -1.40 2.54
N VAL A 219 -10.49 -2.72 2.58
CA VAL A 219 -10.07 -3.51 1.42
C VAL A 219 -11.24 -3.58 0.43
N ALA A 220 -11.15 -2.81 -0.65
CA ALA A 220 -12.16 -2.75 -1.69
C ALA A 220 -12.10 -3.96 -2.64
N TRP A 221 -10.89 -4.49 -2.90
CA TRP A 221 -10.67 -5.63 -3.80
C TRP A 221 -9.26 -6.23 -3.62
N HIS A 222 -8.93 -7.28 -4.38
CA HIS A 222 -7.60 -7.91 -4.36
C HIS A 222 -6.49 -7.11 -5.06
N GLY A 223 -6.85 -6.08 -5.82
CA GLY A 223 -5.92 -5.19 -6.52
C GLY A 223 -5.43 -5.70 -7.88
N THR A 224 -5.01 -4.78 -8.74
CA THR A 224 -4.89 -5.02 -10.19
C THR A 224 -3.76 -5.96 -10.62
N GLN A 225 -2.83 -6.29 -9.72
CA GLN A 225 -1.77 -7.27 -9.96
C GLN A 225 -1.74 -8.38 -8.92
N PHE A 226 -2.90 -8.73 -8.38
CA PHE A 226 -3.00 -9.83 -7.44
C PHE A 226 -2.59 -11.16 -8.09
N ASN A 227 -1.52 -11.75 -7.59
CA ASN A 227 -1.08 -13.08 -7.99
C ASN A 227 -1.11 -14.03 -6.79
N SER A 228 -1.99 -15.02 -6.84
CA SER A 228 -2.12 -16.03 -5.77
C SER A 228 -1.56 -17.40 -6.18
N ASP A 229 -1.19 -17.58 -7.45
CA ASP A 229 -0.57 -18.82 -7.98
C ASP A 229 0.97 -18.81 -7.92
N THR A 230 1.54 -17.95 -7.07
CA THR A 230 2.98 -17.92 -6.84
C THR A 230 3.40 -19.13 -5.99
N GLN A 231 4.51 -19.78 -6.36
CA GLN A 231 5.11 -20.84 -5.55
C GLN A 231 5.42 -20.34 -4.13
N ARG A 232 5.14 -21.15 -3.11
CA ARG A 232 5.36 -20.80 -1.71
C ARG A 232 6.44 -21.66 -1.07
N GLN A 233 6.97 -21.16 0.04
CA GLN A 233 7.80 -21.90 0.97
C GLN A 233 6.92 -22.74 1.90
N ASP A 234 7.52 -23.63 2.69
CA ASP A 234 6.80 -24.52 3.60
C ASP A 234 6.06 -23.74 4.69
N ASN A 235 6.57 -22.55 5.04
CA ASN A 235 5.93 -21.59 5.95
C ASN A 235 4.85 -20.70 5.28
N GLY A 236 4.50 -20.97 4.02
CA GLY A 236 3.45 -20.27 3.28
C GLY A 236 3.84 -18.96 2.61
N ILE A 237 5.02 -18.41 2.91
CA ILE A 237 5.52 -17.18 2.29
C ILE A 237 5.76 -17.41 0.79
N PRO A 238 5.23 -16.56 -0.11
CA PRO A 238 5.46 -16.70 -1.54
C PRO A 238 6.94 -16.50 -1.89
N LYS A 239 7.48 -17.21 -2.88
CA LYS A 239 8.91 -17.14 -3.27
C LYS A 239 9.22 -15.97 -4.22
N SER A 240 8.20 -15.25 -4.66
CA SER A 240 8.27 -14.10 -5.57
C SER A 240 7.08 -13.16 -5.30
N PRO A 241 7.00 -11.98 -5.95
CA PRO A 241 5.88 -11.06 -5.75
C PRO A 241 4.52 -11.75 -6.00
N ALA A 242 3.59 -11.56 -5.08
CA ALA A 242 2.33 -12.28 -5.05
C ALA A 242 1.12 -11.34 -4.94
N ALA A 243 0.34 -11.43 -3.86
CA ALA A 243 -0.88 -10.64 -3.71
C ALA A 243 -0.63 -9.14 -3.50
N THR A 244 -1.68 -8.38 -3.75
CA THR A 244 -1.80 -6.96 -3.46
C THR A 244 -3.14 -6.71 -2.79
N LEU A 245 -3.43 -5.46 -2.44
CA LEU A 245 -4.76 -5.04 -1.98
C LEU A 245 -5.20 -3.81 -2.77
N ALA A 246 -6.46 -3.76 -3.17
CA ALA A 246 -7.08 -2.49 -3.50
C ALA A 246 -7.73 -1.93 -2.24
N THR A 247 -7.45 -0.67 -1.92
CA THR A 247 -7.95 -0.02 -0.70
C THR A 247 -8.75 1.24 -1.03
N ILE A 248 -9.72 1.54 -0.19
CA ILE A 248 -10.55 2.74 -0.28
C ILE A 248 -10.68 3.39 1.10
N GLY A 249 -10.68 4.72 1.16
CA GLY A 249 -10.93 5.48 2.38
C GLY A 249 -11.21 6.95 2.11
N ASN A 250 -11.89 7.60 3.06
CA ASN A 250 -12.28 8.99 2.94
C ASN A 250 -11.05 9.91 3.10
N LEU A 251 -10.78 10.78 2.12
CA LEU A 251 -9.65 11.72 2.21
C LEU A 251 -9.85 12.76 3.32
N LYS A 252 -11.11 13.11 3.63
CA LYS A 252 -11.45 14.15 4.61
C LYS A 252 -11.04 13.76 6.04
N ASP A 253 -10.85 12.47 6.29
CA ASP A 253 -10.46 11.93 7.60
C ASP A 253 -8.96 11.58 7.68
N MET A 254 -8.22 11.71 6.58
CA MET A 254 -6.80 11.30 6.51
C MET A 254 -5.86 12.34 7.13
N ASN A 255 -4.63 11.91 7.43
CA ASN A 255 -3.61 12.74 8.03
C ASN A 255 -2.27 12.58 7.31
N THR A 256 -1.65 13.69 6.89
CA THR A 256 -0.38 13.70 6.15
C THR A 256 0.84 13.18 6.93
N ARG A 257 0.69 12.89 8.22
CA ARG A 257 1.65 12.07 8.98
C ARG A 257 1.75 10.64 8.47
N TYR A 258 0.68 10.10 7.89
CA TYR A 258 0.54 8.72 7.41
C TYR A 258 0.26 8.63 5.90
N ILE A 259 0.36 9.74 5.18
CA ILE A 259 0.35 9.80 3.71
C ILE A 259 1.23 10.97 3.24
N ARG A 260 2.24 10.70 2.41
CA ARG A 260 3.23 11.72 2.02
C ARG A 260 3.59 11.63 0.55
N PRO A 261 3.71 12.76 -0.17
CA PRO A 261 4.22 12.74 -1.53
C PRO A 261 5.72 12.47 -1.53
N ALA A 262 6.22 11.87 -2.61
CA ALA A 262 7.64 11.67 -2.83
C ALA A 262 7.99 11.91 -4.30
N SER A 263 9.20 12.41 -4.53
CA SER A 263 9.74 12.64 -5.87
C SER A 263 11.08 11.93 -6.01
N PHE A 264 11.08 10.88 -6.83
CA PHE A 264 12.28 10.10 -7.13
C PHE A 264 13.00 10.71 -8.33
N LYS A 265 14.27 11.10 -8.13
CA LYS A 265 15.11 11.70 -9.18
C LYS A 265 15.09 10.83 -10.44
N ASN A 266 14.80 11.45 -11.58
CA ASN A 266 14.74 10.82 -12.91
C ASN A 266 13.79 9.61 -13.02
N TYR A 267 12.86 9.43 -12.08
CA TYR A 267 11.79 8.43 -12.16
C TYR A 267 10.41 9.08 -12.12
N GLY A 268 10.17 10.01 -11.18
CA GLY A 268 8.93 10.76 -11.07
C GLY A 268 8.31 10.75 -9.68
N VAL A 269 7.05 11.14 -9.61
CA VAL A 269 6.27 11.29 -8.37
C VAL A 269 5.70 9.94 -7.91
N SER A 270 5.65 9.73 -6.60
CA SER A 270 5.01 8.61 -5.92
C SER A 270 4.34 9.08 -4.63
N LEU A 271 3.59 8.20 -3.98
CA LEU A 271 2.88 8.47 -2.75
C LEU A 271 3.23 7.41 -1.71
N PHE A 272 3.74 7.83 -0.56
CA PHE A 272 3.89 6.98 0.61
C PHE A 272 2.55 6.88 1.31
N VAL A 273 2.09 5.66 1.60
CA VAL A 273 0.80 5.40 2.24
C VAL A 273 1.00 4.45 3.40
N GLY A 274 0.48 4.83 4.57
CA GLY A 274 0.39 3.98 5.74
C GLY A 274 -0.83 3.07 5.69
N ILE A 275 -0.60 1.77 5.82
CA ILE A 275 -1.68 0.76 5.89
C ILE A 275 -1.43 -0.09 7.13
N GLY A 276 -2.44 -0.18 8.00
CA GLY A 276 -2.45 -1.08 9.14
C GLY A 276 -3.63 -2.05 9.04
N ILE A 277 -3.41 -3.33 9.32
CA ILE A 277 -4.46 -4.35 9.26
C ILE A 277 -4.41 -5.18 10.55
N PRO A 278 -5.52 -5.29 11.29
CA PRO A 278 -5.58 -6.17 12.44
C PRO A 278 -5.88 -7.60 11.97
N ILE A 279 -5.04 -8.54 12.39
CA ILE A 279 -5.22 -9.97 12.11
C ILE A 279 -5.87 -10.63 13.33
N PRO A 280 -7.11 -11.14 13.22
CA PRO A 280 -7.74 -11.89 14.30
C PRO A 280 -7.06 -13.25 14.47
N VAL A 281 -6.69 -13.59 15.69
CA VAL A 281 -6.10 -14.89 16.02
C VAL A 281 -7.22 -15.93 16.17
N LEU A 282 -7.72 -16.46 15.05
CA LEU A 282 -8.86 -17.38 15.08
C LEU A 282 -8.44 -18.80 15.49
N ASN A 283 -7.20 -19.21 15.23
CA ASN A 283 -6.71 -20.56 15.52
C ASN A 283 -5.16 -20.62 15.48
N GLU A 284 -4.60 -21.80 15.80
CA GLU A 284 -3.15 -22.03 15.87
C GLU A 284 -2.45 -21.86 14.53
N GLU A 285 -3.16 -22.09 13.42
CA GLU A 285 -2.61 -21.91 12.08
C GLU A 285 -2.41 -20.42 11.75
N ILE A 286 -3.35 -19.55 12.13
CA ILE A 286 -3.15 -18.10 11.98
C ILE A 286 -2.01 -17.63 12.88
N MET A 287 -1.96 -18.11 14.13
CA MET A 287 -0.86 -17.77 15.05
C MET A 287 0.50 -18.21 14.50
N SER A 288 0.61 -19.36 13.84
CA SER A 288 1.88 -19.82 13.27
C SER A 288 2.37 -18.90 12.14
N TYR A 289 1.48 -18.34 11.32
CA TYR A 289 1.85 -17.33 10.33
C TYR A 289 2.26 -15.99 10.97
N LEU A 290 1.61 -15.61 12.06
CA LEU A 290 1.95 -14.41 12.86
C LEU A 290 3.28 -14.57 13.62
N SER A 291 3.80 -15.79 13.71
CA SER A 291 5.03 -16.10 14.44
C SER A 291 6.29 -16.03 13.58
N LEU A 292 6.17 -15.67 12.29
CA LEU A 292 7.28 -15.64 11.35
C LEU A 292 8.19 -14.44 11.59
N LYS A 293 9.47 -14.70 11.82
CA LYS A 293 10.49 -13.67 12.04
C LYS A 293 11.06 -13.21 10.72
N ASP A 294 11.70 -12.03 10.71
CA ASP A 294 12.44 -11.56 9.53
C ASP A 294 13.52 -12.55 9.03
N SER A 295 14.00 -13.47 9.88
CA SER A 295 14.92 -14.55 9.50
C SER A 295 14.27 -15.62 8.62
N ASP A 296 12.96 -15.81 8.76
CA ASP A 296 12.19 -16.88 8.12
C ASP A 296 11.54 -16.41 6.81
N ILE A 297 11.59 -15.11 6.54
CA ILE A 297 10.96 -14.48 5.39
C ILE A 297 12.04 -14.13 4.36
N TYR A 298 12.05 -14.86 3.26
CA TYR A 298 13.01 -14.72 2.18
C TYR A 298 12.45 -14.00 0.96
N THR A 299 13.29 -13.16 0.34
CA THR A 299 13.06 -12.56 -0.98
C THR A 299 14.26 -12.79 -1.90
N SER A 300 14.13 -12.38 -3.16
CA SER A 300 15.17 -12.45 -4.17
C SER A 300 15.72 -11.06 -4.50
N ILE A 301 17.04 -10.93 -4.51
CA ILE A 301 17.74 -9.79 -5.11
C ILE A 301 17.77 -10.04 -6.62
N VAL A 302 17.16 -9.15 -7.39
CA VAL A 302 17.10 -9.23 -8.85
C VAL A 302 17.80 -8.03 -9.49
N ASP A 303 18.43 -8.26 -10.64
CA ASP A 303 19.19 -7.23 -11.34
C ASP A 303 18.30 -6.41 -12.29
N TYR A 304 18.13 -5.14 -11.94
CA TYR A 304 17.30 -4.18 -12.66
C TYR A 304 17.98 -3.66 -13.94
N SER A 305 19.26 -3.95 -14.15
CA SER A 305 19.94 -3.58 -15.39
C SER A 305 19.53 -4.44 -16.60
N VAL A 306 18.96 -5.61 -16.35
CA VAL A 306 18.48 -6.55 -17.37
C VAL A 306 16.96 -6.55 -17.41
N CYS A 307 16.36 -5.93 -18.43
CA CYS A 307 14.90 -5.89 -18.59
C CYS A 307 14.34 -7.00 -19.50
N LYS A 308 15.12 -7.43 -20.51
CA LYS A 308 14.66 -8.38 -21.53
C LYS A 308 14.63 -9.79 -20.94
N GLY A 309 13.46 -10.44 -20.97
CA GLY A 309 13.27 -11.79 -20.44
C GLY A 309 13.04 -11.85 -18.92
N GLY A 310 12.89 -10.69 -18.26
CA GLY A 310 12.76 -10.58 -16.81
C GLY A 310 14.09 -10.31 -16.11
N HIS A 311 14.02 -9.84 -14.87
CA HIS A 311 15.20 -9.54 -14.06
C HIS A 311 15.82 -10.85 -13.52
N PRO A 312 17.10 -11.13 -13.79
CA PRO A 312 17.75 -12.33 -13.29
C PRO A 312 17.94 -12.25 -11.77
N VAL A 313 17.78 -13.39 -11.09
CA VAL A 313 18.00 -13.52 -9.65
C VAL A 313 19.49 -13.62 -9.37
N ILE A 314 20.03 -12.72 -8.55
CA ILE A 314 21.43 -12.69 -8.13
C ILE A 314 21.63 -13.53 -6.87
N LYS A 315 20.76 -13.36 -5.87
CA LYS A 315 20.88 -14.04 -4.58
C LYS A 315 19.52 -14.07 -3.84
N LYS A 316 19.24 -15.15 -3.12
CA LYS A 316 18.14 -15.22 -2.15
C LYS A 316 18.64 -14.77 -0.78
N VAL A 317 17.86 -13.93 -0.10
CA VAL A 317 18.22 -13.34 1.20
C VAL A 317 17.01 -13.27 2.11
N SER A 318 17.22 -13.35 3.42
CA SER A 318 16.17 -13.08 4.40
C SER A 318 15.99 -11.59 4.62
N TYR A 319 14.82 -11.16 5.11
CA TYR A 319 14.63 -9.77 5.48
C TYR A 319 15.49 -9.36 6.68
N GLN A 320 15.89 -10.29 7.54
CA GLN A 320 16.87 -10.02 8.61
C GLN A 320 18.22 -9.56 8.02
N GLN A 321 18.69 -10.23 6.96
CA GLN A 321 19.91 -9.82 6.25
C GLN A 321 19.75 -8.47 5.56
N LEU A 322 18.59 -8.20 4.96
CA LEU A 322 18.34 -6.89 4.34
C LEU A 322 18.24 -5.76 5.38
N LYS A 323 17.72 -6.04 6.57
CA LYS A 323 17.59 -5.10 7.69
C LYS A 323 18.90 -4.87 8.45
N SER A 324 19.89 -5.76 8.34
CA SER A 324 21.23 -5.55 8.94
C SER A 324 21.99 -4.37 8.31
N GLY A 325 21.60 -3.95 7.10
CA GLY A 325 22.22 -2.85 6.36
C GLY A 325 23.23 -3.29 5.31
N PHE A 326 23.55 -4.59 5.21
CA PHE A 326 24.49 -5.11 4.23
C PHE A 326 24.21 -6.57 3.85
N VAL A 327 24.46 -6.90 2.59
CA VAL A 327 24.46 -8.28 2.07
C VAL A 327 25.78 -8.53 1.37
N GLU A 328 26.38 -9.70 1.63
CA GLU A 328 27.58 -10.14 0.93
C GLU A 328 27.24 -10.80 -0.41
N ILE A 329 27.84 -10.34 -1.51
CA ILE A 329 27.74 -10.95 -2.84
C ILE A 329 29.14 -10.99 -3.45
N ASN A 330 29.61 -12.17 -3.88
CA ASN A 330 30.94 -12.37 -4.45
C ASN A 330 32.08 -11.80 -3.56
N ASN A 331 32.03 -12.10 -2.26
CA ASN A 331 32.97 -11.60 -1.24
C ASN A 331 33.02 -10.06 -1.11
N LYS A 332 32.00 -9.34 -1.59
CA LYS A 332 31.85 -7.90 -1.43
C LYS A 332 30.62 -7.59 -0.58
N GLN A 333 30.79 -6.72 0.41
CA GLN A 333 29.67 -6.18 1.18
C GLN A 333 28.98 -5.07 0.40
N ILE A 334 27.67 -5.23 0.19
CA ILE A 334 26.84 -4.28 -0.54
C ILE A 334 25.80 -3.72 0.42
N LYS A 335 25.71 -2.39 0.48
CA LYS A 335 24.77 -1.69 1.37
C LYS A 335 23.33 -1.93 0.94
N THR A 336 22.46 -2.17 1.92
CA THR A 336 21.01 -2.32 1.70
C THR A 336 20.27 -1.09 2.21
N HIS A 337 19.22 -0.69 1.49
CA HIS A 337 18.36 0.42 1.87
C HIS A 337 16.88 0.02 1.76
N SER A 338 16.13 0.25 2.85
CA SER A 338 14.68 0.11 2.84
C SER A 338 14.04 1.38 2.30
N LEU A 339 13.08 1.22 1.38
CA LEU A 339 12.14 2.27 1.01
C LEU A 339 10.94 2.32 1.96
N THR A 340 10.69 1.27 2.72
CA THR A 340 9.67 1.25 3.77
C THR A 340 10.23 1.91 5.02
N ASP A 341 9.48 2.85 5.60
CA ASP A 341 9.81 3.42 6.90
C ASP A 341 9.32 2.45 8.00
N ILE A 342 10.26 1.69 8.56
CA ILE A 342 9.98 0.69 9.58
C ILE A 342 9.46 1.34 10.86
N LYS A 343 10.03 2.48 11.27
CA LYS A 343 9.59 3.20 12.48
C LYS A 343 8.16 3.71 12.33
N LYS A 344 7.84 4.26 11.16
CA LYS A 344 6.46 4.69 10.85
C LYS A 344 5.50 3.49 10.76
N SER A 345 5.96 2.35 10.26
CA SER A 345 5.16 1.11 10.25
C SER A 345 4.85 0.64 11.68
N GLN A 346 5.84 0.64 12.58
CA GLN A 346 5.64 0.33 14.00
C GLN A 346 4.67 1.29 14.67
N GLU A 347 4.83 2.59 14.40
CA GLU A 347 3.92 3.63 14.89
C GLU A 347 2.46 3.38 14.45
N ILE A 348 2.23 3.01 13.19
CA ILE A 348 0.90 2.68 12.68
C ILE A 348 0.34 1.42 13.35
N SER A 349 1.18 0.39 13.53
CA SER A 349 0.77 -0.85 14.19
C SER A 349 0.32 -0.62 15.63
N GLU A 350 1.06 0.22 16.36
CA GLU A 350 0.72 0.61 17.72
C GLU A 350 -0.53 1.50 17.75
N LEU A 351 -0.65 2.48 16.85
CA LEU A 351 -1.83 3.34 16.77
C LEU A 351 -3.11 2.53 16.49
N LEU A 352 -3.04 1.56 15.58
CA LEU A 352 -4.15 0.64 15.32
C LEU A 352 -4.50 -0.20 16.55
N LYS A 353 -3.49 -0.67 17.30
CA LYS A 353 -3.71 -1.38 18.57
C LYS A 353 -4.44 -0.48 19.57
N GLN A 354 -4.04 0.79 19.68
CA GLN A 354 -4.72 1.78 20.53
C GLN A 354 -6.16 2.05 20.09
N TRP A 355 -6.45 2.14 18.80
CA TRP A 355 -7.82 2.31 18.31
C TRP A 355 -8.74 1.15 18.73
N ILE A 356 -8.21 -0.08 18.70
CA ILE A 356 -8.96 -1.27 19.11
C ILE A 356 -9.15 -1.30 20.63
N LEU A 357 -8.08 -1.06 21.41
CA LEU A 357 -8.15 -0.98 22.87
C LEU A 357 -9.14 0.08 23.35
N ASN A 358 -9.20 1.23 22.66
CA ASN A 358 -10.10 2.34 22.95
C ASN A 358 -11.52 2.15 22.38
N LYS A 359 -11.84 0.98 21.80
CA LYS A 359 -13.17 0.66 21.27
C LYS A 359 -13.61 1.58 20.12
N GLN A 360 -12.66 2.21 19.45
CA GLN A 360 -12.89 3.04 18.26
C GLN A 360 -12.86 2.20 16.98
N PHE A 361 -12.23 1.02 17.06
CA PHE A 361 -12.07 0.10 15.95
C PHE A 361 -12.46 -1.32 16.35
N PHE A 362 -13.40 -1.90 15.60
CA PHE A 362 -13.85 -3.28 15.72
C PHE A 362 -13.48 -4.05 14.46
N LEU A 363 -13.25 -5.35 14.61
CA LEU A 363 -12.87 -6.20 13.49
C LEU A 363 -14.08 -6.44 12.58
N GLN A 364 -13.85 -6.38 11.28
CA GLN A 364 -14.85 -6.72 10.27
C GLN A 364 -14.46 -8.03 9.62
N GLN A 365 -15.33 -9.05 9.72
CA GLN A 365 -15.16 -10.26 8.94
C GLN A 365 -15.26 -9.92 7.45
N PRO A 366 -14.35 -10.41 6.59
CA PRO A 366 -14.43 -10.16 5.16
C PRO A 366 -15.78 -10.61 4.60
N ILE A 367 -16.39 -9.75 3.79
CA ILE A 367 -17.62 -10.05 3.05
C ILE A 367 -17.33 -11.14 2.01
N LYS A 368 -16.13 -11.10 1.42
CA LYS A 368 -15.69 -12.08 0.43
C LYS A 368 -14.19 -12.33 0.52
N MET A 369 -13.82 -13.59 0.70
CA MET A 369 -12.42 -14.02 0.62
C MET A 369 -11.90 -13.97 -0.81
N PHE A 370 -10.59 -13.76 -0.98
CA PHE A 370 -9.98 -13.74 -2.30
C PHE A 370 -9.94 -15.13 -2.95
N SER A 371 -10.07 -15.15 -4.28
CA SER A 371 -9.92 -16.39 -5.04
C SER A 371 -8.47 -16.85 -5.04
N LYS A 372 -8.29 -18.17 -4.99
CA LYS A 372 -6.98 -18.81 -5.18
C LYS A 372 -6.66 -18.95 -6.68
N ASN A 373 -5.39 -19.21 -6.99
CA ASN A 373 -4.89 -19.52 -8.33
C ASN A 373 -5.07 -18.42 -9.40
N ASN A 374 -5.26 -17.16 -8.98
CA ASN A 374 -5.18 -15.99 -9.85
C ASN A 374 -3.73 -15.78 -10.36
N LYS A 375 -3.60 -15.44 -11.65
CA LYS A 375 -2.35 -15.13 -12.35
C LYS A 375 -2.43 -13.77 -13.03
N VAL A 376 -1.34 -13.01 -12.95
CA VAL A 376 -1.15 -11.81 -13.77
C VAL A 376 -0.68 -12.21 -15.17
N LYS A 377 -1.38 -11.74 -16.19
CA LYS A 377 -1.05 -12.03 -17.60
C LYS A 377 -0.10 -10.97 -18.16
N PRO A 378 0.87 -11.33 -19.01
CA PRO A 378 1.64 -10.36 -19.76
C PRO A 378 0.77 -9.66 -20.81
N MET A 379 1.23 -8.51 -21.30
CA MET A 379 0.63 -7.84 -22.46
C MET A 379 0.67 -8.76 -23.68
N VAL A 380 -0.45 -8.89 -24.39
CA VAL A 380 -0.52 -9.64 -25.64
C VAL A 380 -0.09 -8.71 -26.78
N ASN A 381 1.02 -9.05 -27.46
CA ASN A 381 1.49 -8.31 -28.62
C ASN A 381 0.94 -8.97 -29.89
N TYR A 382 -0.25 -8.55 -30.32
CA TYR A 382 -0.68 -8.83 -31.69
C TYR A 382 0.18 -7.97 -32.63
N LYS A 383 0.91 -8.60 -33.55
CA LYS A 383 1.57 -7.85 -34.62
C LYS A 383 0.47 -7.17 -35.43
N LEU A 384 0.49 -5.84 -35.47
CA LEU A 384 -0.29 -5.10 -36.46
C LEU A 384 0.27 -5.49 -37.82
N GLY A 385 -0.56 -6.16 -38.62
CA GLY A 385 -0.21 -6.67 -39.95
C GLY A 385 0.02 -5.57 -40.96
#